data_AF-A0A1Z4V006-F1
#
_entry.id   AF-A0A1Z4V006-F1
#
_cell.length_a   1.000
_cell.length_b   1.000
_cell.length_c   1.000
_cell.angle_alpha   90.00
_cell.angle_beta   90.00
_cell.angle_gamma   90.00
#
_symmetry.space_group_name_H-M   'P 1'
#
loop_
_entity.id
_entity.type
_entity.pdbx_description
1 polymer ?
#
loop_
_entity_poly.entity_id
_entity_poly.type
_entity_poly.pdbx_seq_one_letter_code
_entity_poly.pdbx_strand_id
1 'polypeptide(L)'
;MTREAHDQFAKEYLEELLKPLGQVDIGKDVKSEVREIDIWFVPNKSKPVTSDLGLLVKMAVTSCLFEPFRNPPNEMTIRSCK
;
A
#
# COMPACT_ATOMS: atom_id res chain seq x y z
N MET A 1 11.01 11.59 2.72
CA MET A 1 10.70 11.49 1.28
C MET A 1 11.55 10.40 0.66
N THR A 2 11.03 9.18 0.65
CA THR A 2 11.63 8.06 -0.08
C THR A 2 11.68 8.41 -1.58
N ARG A 3 12.83 8.12 -2.19
CA ARG A 3 13.33 8.74 -3.43
C ARG A 3 13.26 7.81 -4.66
N GLU A 4 12.40 6.78 -4.66
CA GLU A 4 12.38 5.72 -5.68
C GLU A 4 11.01 5.61 -6.38
N ALA A 5 10.96 5.69 -7.72
CA ALA A 5 9.70 5.69 -8.49
C ALA A 5 8.84 4.43 -8.29
N HIS A 6 9.47 3.29 -7.97
CA HIS A 6 8.77 2.03 -7.71
C HIS A 6 8.08 2.00 -6.34
N ASP A 7 8.63 2.70 -5.35
CA ASP A 7 7.98 2.87 -4.04
C ASP A 7 6.68 3.67 -4.21
N GLN A 8 6.77 4.81 -4.92
CA GLN A 8 5.62 5.64 -5.22
C GLN A 8 4.55 4.88 -6.04
N PHE A 9 4.97 4.18 -7.08
CA PHE A 9 4.05 3.38 -7.89
C PHE A 9 3.36 2.28 -7.07
N ALA A 10 4.08 1.58 -6.20
CA ALA A 10 3.49 0.54 -5.37
C ALA A 10 2.43 1.10 -4.41
N LYS A 11 2.70 2.29 -3.84
CA LYS A 11 1.77 3.01 -2.96
C LYS A 11 0.49 3.39 -3.68
N GLU A 12 0.62 4.07 -4.83
CA GLU A 12 -0.52 4.50 -5.66
C GLU A 12 -1.32 3.30 -6.18
N TYR A 13 -0.64 2.26 -6.63
CA TYR A 13 -1.29 1.08 -7.18
C TYR A 13 -2.08 0.33 -6.11
N LEU A 14 -1.50 0.10 -4.93
CA LEU A 14 -2.21 -0.54 -3.82
C LEU A 14 -3.37 0.33 -3.31
N GLU A 15 -3.22 1.65 -3.30
CA GLU A 15 -4.32 2.55 -2.96
C GLU A 15 -5.53 2.36 -3.90
N GLU A 16 -5.31 2.35 -5.21
CA GLU A 16 -6.39 2.14 -6.20
C GLU A 16 -7.06 0.77 -6.05
N LEU A 17 -6.29 -0.29 -5.77
CA LEU A 17 -6.84 -1.63 -5.56
C LEU A 17 -7.66 -1.74 -4.26
N LEU A 18 -7.27 -1.02 -3.21
CA LEU A 18 -7.87 -1.10 -1.89
C LEU A 18 -9.00 -0.09 -1.66
N LYS A 19 -9.04 1.03 -2.40
CA LYS A 19 -10.10 2.06 -2.35
C LYS A 19 -11.52 1.48 -2.43
N PRO A 20 -11.82 0.48 -3.29
CA PRO A 20 -13.15 -0.14 -3.32
C PRO A 20 -13.49 -0.93 -2.05
N LEU A 21 -12.49 -1.41 -1.33
CA LEU A 21 -12.63 -2.31 -0.18
C LEU A 21 -12.74 -1.56 1.16
N GLY A 22 -12.25 -0.32 1.21
CA GLY A 22 -12.18 0.43 2.46
C GLY A 22 -11.53 1.80 2.33
N GLN A 23 -11.25 2.42 3.47
CA GLN A 23 -10.48 3.64 3.54
C GLN A 23 -8.99 3.31 3.48
N VAL A 24 -8.25 4.08 2.68
CA VAL A 24 -6.81 4.00 2.54
C VAL A 24 -6.23 5.37 2.88
N ASP A 25 -5.25 5.42 3.79
CA ASP A 25 -4.44 6.61 4.05
C ASP A 25 -2.98 6.30 3.68
N ILE A 26 -2.40 7.03 2.72
CA ILE A 26 -0.98 6.91 2.34
C ILE A 26 -0.14 7.87 3.19
N GLY A 27 1.05 7.42 3.59
CA GLY A 27 2.07 8.31 4.18
C GLY A 27 1.68 8.89 5.52
N LYS A 28 1.14 8.05 6.40
CA LYS A 28 0.56 8.47 7.68
C LYS A 28 1.64 8.61 8.76
N ASP A 29 1.77 9.82 9.31
CA ASP A 29 2.69 10.12 10.41
C ASP A 29 2.31 9.40 11.72
N VAL A 30 3.29 8.73 12.32
CA VAL A 30 3.15 8.12 13.64
C VAL A 30 3.64 9.10 14.70
N LYS A 31 2.74 9.84 15.36
CA LYS A 31 3.06 10.94 16.30
C LYS A 31 4.10 10.63 17.39
N SER A 32 4.32 9.36 17.72
CA SER A 32 5.23 8.93 18.79
C SER A 32 6.58 8.40 18.28
N GLU A 33 6.78 8.28 16.97
CA GLU A 33 8.01 7.79 16.34
C GLU A 33 8.39 8.69 15.15
N VAL A 34 9.67 8.76 14.78
CA VAL A 34 10.08 9.40 13.52
C VAL A 34 9.87 8.40 12.38
N ARG A 35 8.63 7.93 12.22
CA ARG A 35 8.23 6.92 11.23
C ARG A 35 6.92 7.28 10.57
N GLU A 36 6.86 6.92 9.30
CA GLU A 36 5.70 7.08 8.43
C GLU A 36 5.22 5.69 8.05
N ILE A 37 3.90 5.52 8.01
CA ILE A 37 3.26 4.31 7.50
C ILE A 37 3.02 4.50 6.00
N ASP A 38 3.49 3.56 5.19
CA ASP A 38 3.32 3.63 3.74
C ASP A 38 1.85 3.63 3.36
N ILE A 39 1.08 2.63 3.84
CA ILE A 39 -0.35 2.51 3.60
C ILE A 39 -1.03 2.01 4.87
N TRP A 40 -1.94 2.83 5.40
CA TRP A 40 -2.87 2.45 6.43
C TRP A 40 -4.22 2.11 5.80
N PHE A 41 -4.69 0.88 6.00
CA PHE A 41 -5.96 0.42 5.44
C PHE A 41 -6.99 0.12 6.55
N VAL A 42 -8.24 0.54 6.32
CA VAL A 42 -9.39 0.24 7.17
C VAL A 42 -10.53 -0.30 6.31
N PRO A 43 -10.92 -1.58 6.47
CA PRO A 43 -11.96 -2.19 5.63
C PRO A 43 -13.35 -1.60 5.91
N ASN A 44 -14.14 -1.47 4.85
CA ASN A 44 -15.55 -1.12 4.98
C ASN A 44 -16.39 -2.38 5.28
N LYS A 45 -16.76 -2.56 6.56
CA LYS A 45 -17.54 -3.73 7.02
C LYS A 45 -18.97 -3.82 6.46
N SER A 46 -19.45 -2.76 5.81
CA SER A 46 -20.82 -2.70 5.28
C SER A 46 -20.96 -3.37 3.91
N LYS A 47 -19.86 -3.58 3.17
CA LYS A 47 -19.90 -4.14 1.81
C LYS A 47 -19.25 -5.53 1.78
N PRO A 48 -19.93 -6.56 1.25
CA PRO A 48 -19.28 -7.83 0.98
C PRO A 48 -18.19 -7.61 -0.07
N VAL A 49 -16.96 -7.95 0.29
CA VAL A 49 -15.80 -7.82 -0.60
C VAL A 49 -15.92 -8.89 -1.69
N THR A 50 -16.53 -8.52 -2.81
CA THR A 50 -16.57 -9.30 -4.05
C THR A 50 -15.47 -8.76 -4.95
N SER A 51 -14.26 -9.26 -4.74
CA SER A 51 -13.08 -8.77 -5.43
C SER A 51 -12.17 -9.93 -5.79
N ASP A 52 -11.73 -9.96 -7.05
CA ASP A 52 -10.85 -11.00 -7.60
C ASP A 52 -9.37 -10.79 -7.21
N LEU A 53 -9.08 -9.88 -6.27
CA LEU A 53 -7.73 -9.57 -5.79
C LEU A 53 -7.11 -10.68 -4.92
N GLY A 54 -7.80 -11.82 -4.76
CA GLY A 54 -7.22 -13.05 -4.21
C GLY A 54 -6.66 -12.88 -2.80
N LEU A 55 -5.35 -13.09 -2.64
CA LEU A 55 -4.67 -13.02 -1.34
C LEU A 55 -4.75 -11.62 -0.71
N LEU A 56 -4.75 -10.56 -1.52
CA LEU A 56 -4.78 -9.19 -1.02
C LEU A 56 -6.08 -8.92 -0.23
N VAL A 57 -7.22 -9.41 -0.73
CA VAL A 57 -8.51 -9.33 -0.03
C VAL A 57 -8.48 -10.09 1.30
N LYS A 58 -7.83 -11.25 1.34
CA LYS A 58 -7.70 -12.04 2.57
C LYS A 58 -6.86 -11.33 3.63
N MET A 59 -5.86 -10.55 3.22
CA MET A 59 -5.05 -9.71 4.12
C MET A 59 -5.83 -8.46 4.59
N ALA A 60 -6.67 -7.91 3.71
CA ALA A 60 -7.47 -6.71 3.95
C ALA A 60 -8.78 -6.97 4.73
N VAL A 61 -8.96 -8.14 5.37
CA VAL A 61 -10.18 -8.43 6.15
C VAL A 61 -10.28 -7.57 7.42
N THR A 62 -9.14 -7.18 7.98
CA THR A 62 -9.04 -6.31 9.17
C THR A 62 -8.23 -5.06 8.86
N SER A 63 -8.34 -4.03 9.71
CA SER A 63 -7.44 -2.88 9.64
C SER A 63 -6.00 -3.36 9.68
N CYS A 64 -5.19 -2.91 8.73
CA CYS A 64 -3.82 -3.39 8.55
C CYS A 64 -2.94 -2.32 7.93
N LEU A 65 -1.64 -2.58 8.04
CA LEU A 65 -0.57 -1.78 7.46
C LEU A 65 -0.06 -2.54 6.23
N PHE A 66 -0.01 -1.88 5.08
CA PHE A 66 0.77 -2.37 3.96
C PHE A 66 2.03 -1.52 3.87
N GLU A 67 3.17 -2.16 4.05
CA GLU A 67 4.50 -1.57 3.90
C GLU A 67 5.14 -2.21 2.66
N PRO A 68 4.62 -1.92 1.44
CA PRO A 68 5.26 -2.41 0.24
C PRO A 68 6.66 -1.82 0.21
N PHE A 69 7.66 -2.70 0.06
CA PHE A 69 8.93 -2.26 -0.45
C PHE A 69 9.69 -1.19 0.38
N ARG A 70 10.20 -1.53 1.56
CA ARG A 70 11.11 -0.65 2.31
C ARG A 70 12.43 -0.29 1.61
N ASN A 71 12.84 -1.07 0.59
CA ASN A 71 13.74 -0.71 -0.54
C ASN A 71 13.95 -1.93 -1.48
N PRO A 72 13.07 -2.25 -2.45
CA PRO A 72 13.31 -3.37 -3.37
C PRO A 72 13.00 -2.99 -4.80
N PRO A 73 13.97 -2.38 -5.45
CA PRO A 73 14.23 -2.75 -6.83
C PRO A 73 15.71 -2.93 -7.14
N ASN A 74 16.05 -3.94 -7.94
CA ASN A 74 17.16 -3.95 -8.92
C ASN A 74 16.86 -5.09 -9.92
N GLU A 75 17.28 -5.09 -11.18
CA GLU A 75 18.67 -5.46 -11.50
C GLU A 75 19.49 -4.40 -12.27
N MET A 76 18.92 -3.26 -12.64
CA MET A 76 19.60 -1.94 -12.70
C MET A 76 18.49 -0.90 -12.48
N THR A 77 17.90 -0.98 -11.30
CA THR A 77 16.61 -0.36 -10.89
C THR A 77 15.47 -0.79 -11.78
N ILE A 78 15.31 -2.11 -11.86
CA ILE A 78 14.46 -2.82 -12.84
C ILE A 78 15.12 -2.93 -14.25
N ARG A 79 16.22 -2.19 -14.51
CA ARG A 79 17.08 -2.06 -15.74
C ARG A 79 16.76 -0.90 -16.69
N SER A 80 16.15 0.16 -16.15
CA SER A 80 16.29 1.56 -16.57
C SER A 80 16.11 1.89 -18.06
N CYS A 81 14.92 2.34 -18.41
CA CYS A 81 14.76 3.48 -19.31
C CYS A 81 13.48 4.21 -18.87
N LYS A 82 13.65 5.37 -18.24
CA LYS A 82 13.05 6.64 -18.66
C LYS A 82 13.39 7.77 -17.69
#